data_AF-A0A0F9MH12-F1
#
_entry.id   AF-A0A0F9MH12-F1
#
_cell.length_a   1.000
_cell.length_b   1.000
_cell.length_c   1.000
_cell.angle_alpha   90.00
_cell.angle_beta   90.00
_cell.angle_gamma   90.00
#
_symmetry.space_group_name_H-M   'P 1'
#
loop_
_entity.id
_entity.type
_entity.pdbx_description
1 polymer ?
#
loop_
_entity_poly.entity_id
_entity_poly.type
_entity_poly.pdbx_seq_one_letter_code
_entity_poly.pdbx_strand_id
1 'polypeptide(L)' 'MTDKEIDIQTALGTLPLWKRIELGMIDFIEMPSLIHKDVILITCKELLPLHRHYYLEGHRAEVVQRIILDCKNNNYD' A
#
# COMPACT_ATOMS: atom_id res chain seq x y z
N MET A 1 -12.01 -3.49 13.33
CA MET A 1 -11.34 -2.50 14.19
C MET A 1 -12.28 -1.34 14.39
N THR A 2 -12.53 -1.00 15.63
CA THR A 2 -13.27 0.18 16.07
C THR A 2 -12.37 1.41 16.03
N ASP A 3 -12.96 2.61 16.04
CA ASP A 3 -12.21 3.87 16.03
C ASP A 3 -11.28 3.99 17.24
N LYS A 4 -11.72 3.52 18.42
CA LYS A 4 -10.87 3.50 19.63
C LYS A 4 -9.64 2.61 19.48
N GLU A 5 -9.77 1.46 18.84
CA GLU A 5 -8.63 0.58 18.58
C GLU A 5 -7.65 1.20 17.58
N ILE A 6 -8.17 1.91 16.57
CA ILE A 6 -7.35 2.67 15.62
C ILE A 6 -6.56 3.76 16.36
N ASP A 7 -7.21 4.55 17.21
CA ASP A 7 -6.55 5.62 17.98
C ASP A 7 -5.43 5.08 18.87
N ILE A 8 -5.71 4.00 19.61
CA ILE A 8 -4.71 3.37 20.49
C ILE A 8 -3.52 2.85 19.69
N GLN A 9 -3.77 2.09 18.61
CA GLN A 9 -2.68 1.55 17.78
C GLN A 9 -1.91 2.63 17.03
N THR A 10 -2.57 3.73 16.66
CA THR A 10 -1.91 4.90 16.07
C THR A 10 -0.99 5.58 17.08
N ALA A 11 -1.48 5.83 18.29
CA ALA A 11 -0.68 6.42 19.38
C ALA A 11 0.51 5.54 19.78
N LEU A 12 0.34 4.22 19.71
CA LEU A 12 1.40 3.24 19.99
C LEU A 12 2.35 3.01 18.80
N GLY A 13 2.06 3.54 17.62
CA GLY A 13 2.83 3.27 16.40
C GLY A 13 2.75 1.82 15.91
N THR A 14 1.78 1.04 16.40
CA THR A 14 1.58 -0.39 16.10
C THR A 14 0.46 -0.63 15.09
N LEU A 15 -0.16 0.43 14.57
CA LEU A 15 -1.21 0.32 13.56
C LEU A 15 -0.69 -0.47 12.35
N PRO A 16 -1.37 -1.52 11.89
CA PRO A 16 -0.88 -2.35 10.79
C PRO A 16 -0.91 -1.58 9.46
N LEU A 17 0.04 -1.91 8.57
CA LEU A 17 0.27 -1.17 7.32
C LEU A 17 -0.97 -1.08 6.43
N TRP A 18 -1.70 -2.19 6.24
CA TRP A 18 -2.92 -2.20 5.43
C TRP A 18 -3.95 -1.18 5.93
N LYS A 19 -4.00 -0.95 7.26
CA LYS A 19 -4.93 0.00 7.85
C LYS A 19 -4.46 1.43 7.70
N ARG A 20 -3.15 1.68 7.82
CA ARG A 20 -2.54 2.99 7.49
C ARG A 20 -2.85 3.39 6.04
N ILE A 21 -2.77 2.43 5.12
CA ILE A 21 -3.12 2.64 3.70
C ILE A 21 -4.61 2.97 3.55
N GLU A 22 -5.51 2.20 4.16
CA GLU A 22 -6.97 2.48 4.12
C GLU A 22 -7.32 3.87 4.66
N LEU A 23 -6.59 4.34 5.69
CA LEU A 23 -6.79 5.65 6.30
C LEU A 23 -6.09 6.79 5.55
N GLY A 24 -5.40 6.51 4.44
CA GLY A 24 -4.67 7.52 3.68
C GLY A 24 -3.47 8.12 4.42
N MET A 25 -2.96 7.43 5.44
CA MET A 25 -1.78 7.86 6.22
C MET A 25 -0.46 7.60 5.48
N ILE A 26 -0.52 6.92 4.34
CA ILE A 26 0.62 6.49 3.54
C ILE A 26 0.52 7.11 2.16
N ASP A 27 1.58 7.81 1.77
CA ASP A 27 1.73 8.30 0.41
C ASP A 27 2.27 7.22 -0.51
N PHE A 28 1.62 7.11 -1.66
CA PHE A 28 2.05 6.28 -2.77
C PHE A 28 2.90 7.10 -3.73
N ILE A 29 4.02 6.54 -4.16
CA ILE A 29 4.82 7.11 -5.24
C ILE A 29 4.46 6.38 -6.53
N GLU A 30 4.04 7.15 -7.52
CA GLU A 30 3.79 6.68 -8.87
C GLU A 30 5.04 6.92 -9.72
N MET A 31 5.55 5.87 -10.36
CA MET A 31 6.69 5.95 -11.27
C MET A 31 6.33 5.31 -12.60
N PRO A 32 6.71 5.89 -13.76
CA PRO A 32 6.52 5.22 -15.03
C PRO A 32 7.38 3.94 -15.08
N SER A 33 6.82 2.84 -15.56
CA SER A 33 7.60 1.63 -15.82
C SER A 33 8.54 1.86 -16.99
N LEU A 34 9.81 1.53 -16.80
CA LEU A 34 10.82 1.57 -17.86
C LEU A 34 10.66 0.44 -18.88
N ILE A 35 9.91 -0.61 -18.53
CA ILE A 35 9.77 -1.84 -19.31
C ILE A 35 8.44 -1.86 -20.09
N HIS A 36 7.38 -1.29 -19.50
CA HIS A 36 6.04 -1.32 -20.09
C HIS A 36 5.49 0.11 -20.21
N LYS A 37 5.14 0.52 -21.44
CA LYS A 37 4.85 1.91 -21.80
C LYS A 37 3.60 2.49 -21.15
N ASP A 38 2.68 1.64 -20.70
CA ASP A 38 1.39 2.01 -20.10
C ASP A 38 1.26 1.56 -18.64
N VAL A 39 2.36 1.11 -18.03
CA VAL A 39 2.39 0.66 -16.64
C VAL A 39 2.92 1.75 -15.72
N ILE A 40 2.13 2.08 -14.70
CA ILE A 40 2.55 2.91 -13.57
C ILE A 40 2.93 2.00 -12.40
N LEU A 41 4.16 2.10 -11.94
CA LEU A 41 4.60 1.52 -10.68
C LEU A 41 3.99 2.32 -9.53
N ILE A 42 3.23 1.66 -8.67
CA ILE A 42 2.88 2.22 -7.36
C ILE A 42 3.78 1.59 -6.31
N THR A 43 4.55 2.42 -5.59
CA THR A 43 5.35 1.99 -4.45
C THR A 43 4.96 2.73 -3.19
N CYS A 44 5.08 2.06 -2.06
CA CYS A 44 4.88 2.62 -0.73
C CYS A 44 6.24 2.71 -0.04
N LYS A 45 6.61 3.89 0.48
CA LYS A 45 7.91 4.07 1.14
C LYS A 45 8.07 3.15 2.36
N GLU A 46 6.99 2.89 3.11
CA GLU A 46 7.03 1.97 4.25
C GLU A 46 7.19 0.49 3.83
N LEU A 47 7.01 0.18 2.54
CA LEU A 47 7.30 -1.14 1.94
C LEU A 47 8.68 -1.18 1.23
N LEU A 48 9.52 -0.14 1.35
CA LEU A 48 10.82 -0.06 0.66
C LEU A 48 11.74 -1.29 0.79
N PRO A 49 11.88 -1.98 1.95
CA PRO A 49 12.71 -3.18 1.98
C PRO A 49 12.17 -4.35 1.14
N LEU A 50 10.91 -4.28 0.70
CA LEU A 50 10.24 -5.35 -0.06
C LEU A 50 10.19 -5.07 -1.57
N HIS A 51 10.66 -3.91 -2.05
CA HIS A 51 10.75 -3.53 -3.48
C HIS A 51 9.52 -3.95 -4.32
N ARG A 52 8.31 -3.91 -3.75
CA ARG A 52 7.12 -4.35 -4.46
C ARG A 52 6.67 -3.29 -5.46
N HIS A 53 6.68 -3.70 -6.70
CA HIS A 53 6.28 -2.92 -7.85
C HIS A 53 4.96 -3.50 -8.34
N TYR A 54 3.86 -2.78 -8.09
CA TYR A 54 2.57 -3.18 -8.62
C TYR A 54 2.48 -2.65 -10.06
N TYR A 55 2.38 -3.56 -11.02
CA TYR A 55 2.26 -3.27 -12.46
C TYR A 55 0.80 -2.96 -12.82
N LEU A 56 0.61 -2.15 -13.86
CA LEU A 56 -0.66 -1.50 -14.17
C LEU A 56 -1.00 -1.63 -15.67
N GLU A 57 -2.13 -2.26 -15.97
CA GLU A 57 -2.96 -1.89 -17.12
C GLU A 57 -4.34 -1.57 -16.51
N GLY A 58 -4.55 -0.40 -15.87
CA GLY A 58 -5.83 -0.16 -15.17
C GLY A 58 -5.97 1.06 -14.26
N HIS A 59 -7.04 1.10 -13.45
CA HIS A 59 -7.39 2.25 -12.61
C HIS A 59 -6.69 2.18 -11.24
N ARG A 60 -6.02 3.26 -10.83
CA ARG A 60 -5.28 3.42 -9.55
C ARG A 60 -5.95 2.81 -8.31
N ALA A 61 -7.28 2.91 -8.21
CA ALA A 61 -8.04 2.41 -7.07
C ALA A 61 -7.93 0.88 -6.89
N GLU A 62 -7.93 0.12 -7.99
CA GLU A 62 -7.85 -1.35 -7.96
C GLU A 62 -6.47 -1.81 -7.46
N VAL A 63 -5.42 -1.09 -7.84
CA VAL A 63 -4.05 -1.39 -7.39
C VAL A 63 -3.91 -1.11 -5.91
N VAL A 64 -4.41 0.02 -5.41
CA VAL A 64 -4.41 0.32 -3.97
C VAL A 64 -5.17 -0.76 -3.18
N GLN A 65 -6.32 -1.23 -3.69
CA GLN A 65 -7.05 -2.32 -3.06
C GLN A 65 -6.26 -3.63 -3.04
N ARG A 66 -5.54 -3.94 -4.12
CA ARG A 66 -4.67 -5.13 -4.18
C ARG A 66 -3.50 -5.04 -3.21
N ILE A 67 -2.89 -3.87 -3.07
CA ILE A 67 -1.85 -3.61 -2.07
C ILE A 67 -2.39 -3.86 -0.65
N ILE A 68 -3.59 -3.33 -0.34
CA ILE A 68 -4.24 -3.54 0.95
C ILE A 68 -4.46 -5.04 1.20
N LEU A 69 -4.93 -5.78 0.19
CA LEU A 69 -5.20 -7.21 0.30
C LEU A 69 -3.91 -8.02 0.57
N ASP A 70 -2.85 -7.72 -0.16
CA ASP A 70 -1.55 -8.39 0.04
C ASP A 70 -0.99 -8.09 1.44
N CYS A 71 -1.10 -6.85 1.90
CA CYS A 71 -0.70 -6.45 3.26
C CYS A 71 -1.56 -7.14 4.33
N LYS A 72 -2.85 -7.40 4.08
CA LYS A 72 -3.74 -8.14 4.99
C LYS A 72 -3.35 -9.61 5.09
N ASN A 73 -2.92 -10.21 3.99
CA ASN A 73 -2.60 -11.62 3.90
C ASN A 73 -1.14 -11.93 4.32
N ASN A 74 -0.34 -10.93 4.69
CA ASN A 74 1.13 -11.04 4.82
C ASN A 74 1.78 -11.70 3.60
N ASN A 75 1.13 -11.58 2.44
CA ASN A 75 1.57 -12.22 1.23
C ASN A 75 2.54 -11.24 0.58
N TYR A 76 3.78 -11.24 1.07
CA TYR A 76 4.87 -10.36 0.60
C TYR A 76 5.75 -11.02 -0.48
N ASP A 77 5.40 -12.24 -0.92
CA ASP A 77 6.10 -13.08 -1.92
C ASP A 77 6.24 -12.43 -3.30
#